data_AF-A0A066RVG6-F1
#
_entry.id   AF-A0A066RVG6-F1
#
_cell.length_a   1.000
_cell.length_b   1.000
_cell.length_c   1.000
_cell.angle_alpha   90.00
_cell.angle_beta   90.00
_cell.angle_gamma   90.00
#
_symmetry.space_group_name_H-M   'P 1'
#
loop_
_entity.id
_entity.type
_entity.pdbx_description
1 polymer ?
#
loop_
_entity_poly.entity_id
_entity_poly.type
_entity_poly.pdbx_seq_one_letter_code
_entity_poly.pdbx_strand_id
1 'polypeptide(L)'
;MKTQRKIIVKLKVSYFVFLLLGTITTAYADEPSFSHYEGQEYQVVKSDLLTQGWKLLPTQDEETPIDKNYPEITCGSGSMAICSVGFQNGQNTVAFIVEKSGSQLIVLGEY
;
A
#
# COMPACT_ATOMS: atom_id res chain seq x y z
N MET A 1 71.91 -1.83 -41.45
CA MET A 1 72.38 -1.31 -40.14
C MET A 1 71.66 0.00 -39.85
N LYS A 2 71.00 0.10 -38.67
CA LYS A 2 70.66 1.31 -37.88
C LYS A 2 69.86 2.44 -38.57
N THR A 3 68.75 3.00 -38.07
CA THR A 3 68.12 2.96 -36.75
C THR A 3 66.70 3.53 -36.89
N GLN A 4 65.71 2.81 -36.35
CA GLN A 4 64.35 3.26 -36.09
C GLN A 4 64.35 4.45 -35.12
N ARG A 5 63.72 5.57 -35.47
CA ARG A 5 63.36 6.63 -34.51
C ARG A 5 61.85 6.58 -34.26
N LYS A 6 61.49 5.98 -33.13
CA LYS A 6 60.16 6.01 -32.52
C LYS A 6 59.79 7.47 -32.26
N ILE A 7 58.72 7.97 -32.90
CA ILE A 7 58.10 9.23 -32.49
C ILE A 7 56.97 8.88 -31.53
N ILE A 8 57.15 9.39 -30.32
CA ILE A 8 56.37 9.15 -29.11
C ILE A 8 54.92 9.59 -29.32
N VAL A 9 54.03 8.68 -28.94
CA VAL A 9 52.58 8.77 -28.94
C VAL A 9 52.12 10.02 -28.15
N LYS A 10 51.44 10.97 -28.81
CA LYS A 10 50.60 11.96 -28.11
C LYS A 10 49.17 11.44 -28.09
N LEU A 11 48.92 10.49 -27.21
CA LEU A 11 47.58 10.00 -26.89
C LEU A 11 46.88 11.14 -26.15
N LYS A 12 46.07 11.94 -26.86
CA LYS A 12 45.10 12.83 -26.20
C LYS A 12 44.01 11.93 -25.63
N VAL A 13 44.25 11.43 -24.42
CA VAL A 13 43.22 10.75 -23.61
C VAL A 13 42.19 11.81 -23.26
N SER A 14 41.16 11.92 -24.08
CA SER A 14 39.97 12.71 -23.80
C SER A 14 39.18 11.96 -22.73
N TYR A 15 39.35 12.39 -21.48
CA TYR A 15 38.67 11.84 -20.31
C TYR A 15 37.23 12.38 -20.31
N PHE A 16 36.36 11.83 -21.15
CA PHE A 16 34.91 12.00 -20.99
C PHE A 16 34.43 10.97 -19.94
N VAL A 17 34.64 11.30 -18.67
CA VAL A 17 33.85 10.69 -17.60
C VAL A 17 32.47 11.32 -17.70
N PHE A 18 31.59 10.67 -18.48
CA PHE A 18 30.16 10.86 -18.31
C PHE A 18 29.80 10.26 -16.95
N LEU A 19 29.88 11.10 -15.93
CA LEU A 19 29.26 10.88 -14.63
C LEU A 19 27.75 10.86 -14.90
N LEU A 20 27.24 9.67 -15.25
CA LEU A 20 25.82 9.35 -15.20
C LEU A 20 25.43 9.42 -13.72
N LEU A 21 25.19 10.63 -13.21
CA LEU A 21 24.25 10.82 -12.12
C LEU A 21 22.90 10.39 -12.68
N GLY A 22 22.65 9.08 -12.69
CA GLY A 22 21.29 8.58 -12.78
C GLY A 22 20.58 9.18 -11.59
N THR A 23 19.77 10.21 -11.83
CA THR A 23 18.80 10.66 -10.84
C THR A 23 17.90 9.47 -10.62
N ILE A 24 18.12 8.77 -9.51
CA ILE A 24 17.18 7.79 -9.00
C ILE A 24 15.97 8.64 -8.63
N THR A 25 15.06 8.83 -9.58
CA THR A 25 13.73 9.36 -9.27
C THR A 25 13.10 8.25 -8.46
N THR A 26 13.25 8.32 -7.14
CA THR A 26 12.38 7.59 -6.24
C THR A 26 11.00 8.14 -6.54
N ALA A 27 10.23 7.42 -7.37
CA ALA A 27 8.81 7.61 -7.44
C ALA A 27 8.33 7.28 -6.03
N TYR A 28 8.09 8.31 -5.24
CA TYR A 28 7.29 8.16 -4.03
C TYR A 28 5.96 7.61 -4.54
N ALA A 29 5.68 6.34 -4.26
CA ALA A 29 4.37 5.78 -4.54
C ALA A 29 3.39 6.62 -3.72
N ASP A 30 2.44 7.29 -4.39
CA ASP A 30 1.32 7.88 -3.69
C ASP A 30 0.62 6.75 -2.92
N GLU A 31 0.60 6.85 -1.59
CA GLU A 31 -0.18 5.94 -0.76
C GLU A 31 -1.66 6.09 -1.17
N PRO A 32 -2.37 4.98 -1.44
CA PRO A 32 -3.79 5.07 -1.78
C PRO A 32 -4.55 5.69 -0.61
N SER A 33 -5.30 6.77 -0.86
CA SER A 33 -6.18 7.35 0.16
C SER A 33 -7.53 6.67 0.15
N PHE A 34 -8.06 6.35 1.34
CA PHE A 34 -9.38 5.75 1.51
C PHE A 34 -10.36 6.67 2.26
N SER A 35 -9.96 7.92 2.51
CA SER A 35 -10.75 8.93 3.22
C SER A 35 -12.14 9.19 2.61
N HIS A 36 -12.33 8.98 1.31
CA HIS A 36 -13.63 9.16 0.66
C HIS A 36 -14.67 8.12 1.09
N TYR A 37 -14.26 7.00 1.72
CA TYR A 37 -15.18 5.99 2.26
C TYR A 37 -15.71 6.33 3.66
N GLU A 38 -15.17 7.34 4.33
CA GLU A 38 -15.65 7.77 5.64
C GLU A 38 -17.12 8.21 5.58
N GLY A 39 -17.91 7.73 6.53
CA GLY A 39 -19.36 7.95 6.61
C GLY A 39 -20.20 7.08 5.67
N GLN A 40 -19.59 6.24 4.84
CA GLN A 40 -20.33 5.33 3.94
C GLN A 40 -20.75 4.04 4.64
N GLU A 41 -21.81 3.41 4.12
CA GLU A 41 -22.24 2.09 4.58
C GLU A 41 -21.19 1.03 4.19
N TYR A 42 -20.81 0.19 5.15
CA TYR A 42 -19.78 -0.84 4.98
C TYR A 42 -20.04 -1.74 3.77
N GLN A 43 -21.29 -2.14 3.52
CA GLN A 43 -21.62 -3.00 2.38
C GLN A 43 -21.29 -2.34 1.04
N VAL A 44 -21.46 -1.02 0.93
CA VAL A 44 -21.11 -0.26 -0.28
C VAL A 44 -19.59 -0.25 -0.45
N VAL A 45 -18.85 0.07 0.63
CA VAL A 45 -17.38 0.10 0.63
C VAL A 45 -16.80 -1.28 0.29
N LYS A 46 -17.32 -2.34 0.92
CA LYS A 46 -16.95 -3.73 0.63
C LYS A 46 -17.17 -4.06 -0.84
N SER A 47 -18.36 -3.79 -1.38
CA SER A 47 -18.68 -4.09 -2.78
C SER A 47 -17.75 -3.35 -3.75
N ASP A 48 -17.46 -2.08 -3.48
CA ASP A 48 -16.60 -1.25 -4.32
C ASP A 48 -15.15 -1.79 -4.33
N LEU A 49 -14.58 -2.03 -3.15
CA LEU A 49 -13.23 -2.60 -3.01
C LEU A 49 -13.11 -3.98 -3.68
N LEU A 50 -14.07 -4.88 -3.48
CA LEU A 50 -14.07 -6.19 -4.14
C LEU A 50 -14.14 -6.06 -5.67
N THR A 51 -14.89 -5.09 -6.19
CA THR A 51 -14.99 -4.80 -7.63
C THR A 51 -13.66 -4.26 -8.19
N GLN A 52 -12.92 -3.52 -7.38
CA GLN A 52 -11.57 -3.03 -7.69
C GLN A 52 -10.47 -4.09 -7.51
N GLY A 53 -10.82 -5.33 -7.18
CA GLY A 53 -9.90 -6.46 -7.06
C GLY A 53 -9.25 -6.61 -5.68
N TRP A 54 -9.70 -5.85 -4.68
CA TRP A 54 -9.31 -6.09 -3.29
C TRP A 54 -9.95 -7.38 -2.78
N LYS A 55 -9.34 -7.96 -1.74
CA LYS A 55 -9.83 -9.15 -1.05
C LYS A 55 -9.89 -8.87 0.43
N LEU A 56 -10.83 -9.50 1.13
CA LEU A 56 -10.85 -9.47 2.58
C LEU A 56 -9.58 -10.13 3.13
N LEU A 57 -8.97 -9.48 4.12
CA LEU A 57 -7.94 -10.10 4.93
C LEU A 57 -8.59 -11.13 5.87
N PRO A 58 -7.96 -12.29 6.08
CA PRO A 58 -8.44 -13.26 7.07
C PRO A 58 -8.43 -12.64 8.48
N THR A 59 -9.47 -12.94 9.26
CA THR A 59 -9.51 -12.63 10.69
C THR A 59 -8.50 -13.48 11.44
N GLN A 60 -7.97 -12.96 12.56
CA GLN A 60 -7.04 -13.73 13.40
C GLN A 60 -7.79 -14.72 14.31
N ASP A 61 -7.13 -15.84 14.61
CA ASP A 61 -7.64 -16.95 15.45
C ASP A 61 -7.73 -16.52 16.93
N GLU A 62 -8.60 -15.56 17.27
CA GLU A 62 -8.94 -15.08 18.64
C GLU A 62 -9.85 -13.84 18.62
N GLU A 63 -10.06 -13.26 17.44
CA GLU A 63 -10.89 -12.08 17.27
C GLU A 63 -12.39 -12.43 17.30
N THR A 64 -13.20 -11.59 17.97
CA THR A 64 -14.64 -11.81 18.06
C THR A 64 -15.36 -11.04 16.95
N PRO A 65 -16.15 -11.72 16.09
CA PRO A 65 -16.94 -11.03 15.09
C PRO A 65 -17.94 -10.04 15.70
N ILE A 66 -18.17 -8.92 15.01
CA ILE A 66 -19.19 -7.94 15.41
C ILE A 66 -20.59 -8.56 15.45
N ASP A 67 -20.90 -9.41 14.46
CA ASP A 67 -22.05 -10.31 14.44
C ASP A 67 -21.90 -11.43 13.39
N LYS A 68 -22.92 -12.29 13.27
CA LYS A 68 -22.90 -13.46 12.38
C LYS A 68 -23.03 -13.14 10.88
N ASN A 69 -23.56 -11.97 10.54
CA ASN A 69 -23.74 -11.55 9.15
C ASN A 69 -22.46 -10.94 8.59
N TYR A 70 -21.59 -10.48 9.49
CA TYR A 70 -20.33 -9.79 9.20
C TYR A 70 -19.15 -10.46 9.92
N PRO A 71 -18.88 -11.76 9.67
CA PRO A 71 -17.82 -12.48 10.35
C PRO A 71 -16.42 -11.91 10.12
N GLU A 72 -16.22 -11.16 9.03
CA GLU A 72 -14.97 -10.50 8.67
C GLU A 72 -14.70 -9.20 9.44
N ILE A 73 -15.71 -8.62 10.07
CA ILE A 73 -15.53 -7.45 10.94
C ILE A 73 -15.38 -7.97 12.35
N THR A 74 -14.23 -7.71 12.95
CA THR A 74 -13.91 -8.17 14.29
C THR A 74 -13.69 -7.01 15.24
N CYS A 75 -14.05 -7.21 16.50
CA CYS A 75 -13.86 -6.22 17.55
C CYS A 75 -12.80 -6.70 18.54
N GLY A 76 -12.02 -5.75 19.05
CA GLY A 76 -11.12 -6.01 20.18
C GLY A 76 -11.87 -6.45 21.44
N SER A 77 -11.12 -6.74 22.49
CA SER A 77 -11.66 -7.14 23.79
C SER A 77 -11.79 -5.93 24.71
N GLY A 78 -13.03 -5.47 24.95
CA GLY A 78 -13.31 -4.38 25.89
C GLY A 78 -14.60 -3.63 25.58
N SER A 79 -15.12 -2.86 26.56
CA SER A 79 -16.34 -2.06 26.38
C SER A 79 -16.16 -0.88 25.40
N MET A 80 -14.92 -0.51 25.12
CA MET A 80 -14.53 0.53 24.16
C MET A 80 -13.70 -0.06 23.01
N ALA A 81 -13.91 -1.34 22.71
CA ALA A 81 -13.21 -1.99 21.63
C ALA A 81 -13.61 -1.41 20.27
N ILE A 82 -12.61 -1.17 19.43
CA ILE A 82 -12.80 -0.78 18.04
C ILE A 82 -13.10 -2.06 17.25
N CYS A 83 -14.08 -1.97 16.35
CA CYS A 83 -14.34 -3.01 15.37
C CYS A 83 -13.73 -2.61 14.04
N SER A 84 -13.03 -3.53 13.38
CA SER A 84 -12.35 -3.27 12.13
C SER A 84 -12.41 -4.42 11.15
N VAL A 85 -12.07 -4.13 9.89
CA VAL A 85 -12.01 -5.09 8.80
C VAL A 85 -10.91 -4.72 7.83
N GLY A 86 -10.09 -5.72 7.48
CA GLY A 86 -8.95 -5.55 6.59
C GLY A 86 -9.25 -5.95 5.14
N PHE A 87 -8.63 -5.24 4.19
CA PHE A 87 -8.60 -5.57 2.78
C PHE A 87 -7.17 -5.56 2.25
N GLN A 88 -6.89 -6.37 1.24
CA GLN A 88 -5.60 -6.45 0.56
C GLN A 88 -5.76 -6.42 -0.96
N ASN A 89 -4.87 -5.69 -1.64
CA ASN A 89 -4.68 -5.74 -3.09
C ASN A 89 -3.18 -5.70 -3.43
N GLY A 90 -2.64 -6.84 -3.85
CA GLY A 90 -1.20 -7.00 -4.07
C GLY A 90 -0.41 -6.82 -2.77
N GLN A 91 0.44 -5.80 -2.72
CA GLN A 91 1.23 -5.43 -1.54
C GLN A 91 0.53 -4.40 -0.64
N ASN A 92 -0.58 -3.81 -1.10
CA ASN A 92 -1.29 -2.78 -0.37
C ASN A 92 -2.31 -3.43 0.56
N THR A 93 -2.43 -2.89 1.77
CA THR A 93 -3.42 -3.29 2.77
C THR A 93 -4.08 -2.06 3.35
N VAL A 94 -5.38 -2.13 3.61
CA VAL A 94 -6.12 -1.11 4.35
C VAL A 94 -7.00 -1.79 5.38
N ALA A 95 -7.13 -1.22 6.56
CA ALA A 95 -8.09 -1.63 7.56
C ALA A 95 -9.04 -0.48 7.84
N PHE A 96 -10.35 -0.75 7.86
CA PHE A 96 -11.37 0.24 8.17
C PHE A 96 -11.90 0.03 9.57
N ILE A 97 -12.10 1.13 10.30
CA ILE A 97 -12.91 1.16 11.50
C ILE A 97 -14.38 1.15 11.08
N VAL A 98 -15.16 0.27 11.69
CA VAL A 98 -16.59 0.11 11.40
C VAL A 98 -17.38 0.22 12.70
N GLU A 99 -18.44 1.02 12.69
CA GLU A 99 -19.35 1.16 13.81
C GLU A 99 -20.79 0.79 13.42
N LYS A 100 -21.52 0.22 14.38
CA LYS A 100 -22.94 -0.06 14.22
C LYS A 100 -23.78 1.18 14.51
N SER A 101 -24.48 1.67 13.50
CA SER A 101 -25.45 2.75 13.60
C SER A 101 -26.84 2.22 13.29
N GLY A 102 -27.61 1.91 14.34
CA GLY A 102 -28.91 1.24 14.21
C GLY A 102 -28.78 -0.16 13.58
N SER A 103 -29.37 -0.34 12.40
CA SER A 103 -29.28 -1.59 11.62
C SER A 103 -28.14 -1.61 10.59
N GLN A 104 -27.43 -0.49 10.42
CA GLN A 104 -26.37 -0.34 9.44
C GLN A 104 -24.99 -0.37 10.10
N LEU A 105 -23.98 -0.69 9.29
CA LEU A 105 -22.58 -0.59 9.64
C LEU A 105 -21.96 0.55 8.84
N ILE A 106 -21.31 1.50 9.50
CA ILE A 106 -20.76 2.71 8.89
C ILE A 106 -19.24 2.68 9.04
N VAL A 107 -18.53 3.00 7.96
CA VAL A 107 -17.07 3.18 7.99
C VAL A 107 -16.76 4.53 8.63
N LEU A 108 -15.94 4.53 9.68
CA LEU A 108 -15.53 5.75 10.38
C LEU A 108 -14.17 6.28 9.93
N GLY A 109 -13.42 5.49 9.15
CA GLY A 109 -12.10 5.86 8.65
C GLY A 109 -11.17 4.65 8.59
N GLU A 110 -9.91 4.94 8.27
CA GLU A 110 -8.81 3.98 8.30
C GLU A 110 -8.34 3.74 9.75
N TYR A 111 -7.91 2.51 10.06
CA TYR A 111 -7.39 2.10 11.37
C TYR A 111 -5.90 2.41 11.54
#